data_AF-A0A7W6CEX8-F1
#
_entry.id   AF-A0A7W6CEX8-F1
#
_cell.length_a   1.000
_cell.length_b   1.000
_cell.length_c   1.000
_cell.angle_alpha   90.00
_cell.angle_beta   90.00
_cell.angle_gamma   90.00
#
_symmetry.space_group_name_H-M   'P 1'
#
loop_
_entity.id
_entity.type
_entity.pdbx_description
1 polymer ?
#
loop_
_entity_poly.entity_id
_entity_poly.type
_entity_poly.pdbx_seq_one_letter_code
_entity_poly.pdbx_strand_id
1 'polypeptide(L)'
;MTSQIPDTIYYQDRRCDLMATPLEAYFEQGPARPELDCSYSALWRGYIATWRLVEGRLFLVYLRPGMADGPKLTLGTVFPGQGRRVLASWFTGSLRISEGHCQEWLEGGFMNAHERETLVEIAEGWVISERTLDLASIPMAAWPAEVMGDGWA
;
A
#
# COMPACT_ATOMS: atom_id res chain seq x y z
N MET A 1 5.26 -18.06 6.15
CA MET A 1 5.32 -17.16 4.98
C MET A 1 6.18 -15.95 5.37
N THR A 2 6.75 -15.22 4.41
CA THR A 2 7.53 -13.99 4.67
C THR A 2 6.66 -12.78 4.37
N SER A 3 6.72 -11.72 5.18
CA SER A 3 5.84 -10.55 4.98
C SER A 3 6.22 -9.84 3.71
N GLN A 4 5.22 -9.41 2.95
CA GLN A 4 5.40 -8.46 1.87
C GLN A 4 6.00 -7.17 2.44
N ILE A 5 7.04 -6.65 1.80
CA ILE A 5 7.58 -5.32 2.08
C ILE A 5 6.54 -4.28 1.66
N PRO A 6 6.14 -3.37 2.56
CA PRO A 6 5.10 -2.38 2.28
C PRO A 6 5.54 -1.35 1.24
N ASP A 7 4.54 -0.80 0.57
CA ASP A 7 4.74 0.45 -0.16
C ASP A 7 4.93 1.60 0.84
N THR A 8 5.52 2.70 0.38
CA THR A 8 5.56 3.94 1.18
C THR A 8 4.34 4.79 0.86
N ILE A 9 3.72 5.42 1.85
CA ILE A 9 2.69 6.45 1.64
C ILE A 9 3.00 7.72 2.44
N TYR A 10 2.85 8.88 1.80
CA TYR A 10 2.82 10.16 2.48
C TYR A 10 1.39 10.50 2.88
N TYR A 11 1.14 10.57 4.18
CA TYR A 11 -0.16 10.86 4.78
C TYR A 11 0.01 11.93 5.86
N GLN A 12 -0.75 13.02 5.80
CA GLN A 12 -0.60 14.19 6.68
C GLN A 12 0.87 14.67 6.78
N ASP A 13 1.56 14.73 5.64
CA ASP A 13 2.99 15.07 5.50
C ASP A 13 3.98 14.14 6.23
N ARG A 14 3.51 13.02 6.78
CA ARG A 14 4.34 11.99 7.38
C ARG A 14 4.57 10.84 6.42
N ARG A 15 5.77 10.27 6.46
CA ARG A 15 6.08 9.03 5.75
C ARG A 15 5.63 7.85 6.58
N CYS A 16 4.75 7.03 6.00
CA CYS A 16 4.13 5.86 6.64
C CYS A 16 4.29 4.63 5.74
N ASP A 17 3.99 3.46 6.30
CA ASP A 17 3.91 2.22 5.55
C ASP A 17 2.48 1.99 5.06
N LEU A 18 2.36 1.54 3.81
CA LEU A 18 1.09 1.19 3.20
C LEU A 18 0.95 -0.33 3.12
N MET A 19 0.05 -0.87 3.94
CA MET A 19 -0.27 -2.29 4.02
C MET A 19 -1.36 -2.69 3.01
N ALA A 20 -1.23 -2.19 1.78
CA ALA A 20 -2.14 -2.43 0.67
C ALA A 20 -1.37 -2.49 -0.64
N THR A 21 -2.02 -2.99 -1.69
CA THR A 21 -1.39 -3.14 -3.02
C THR A 21 -2.17 -2.43 -4.14
N PRO A 22 -2.39 -1.09 -4.09
CA PRO A 22 -3.28 -0.43 -5.05
C PRO A 22 -2.82 -0.51 -6.51
N LEU A 23 -1.52 -0.67 -6.75
CA LEU A 23 -0.98 -0.86 -8.10
C LEU A 23 -1.14 -2.31 -8.60
N GLU A 24 -1.30 -3.31 -7.74
CA GLU A 24 -1.69 -4.67 -8.17
C GLU A 24 -3.12 -4.67 -8.72
N ALA A 25 -4.05 -3.99 -8.04
CA ALA A 25 -5.42 -3.81 -8.51
C ALA A 25 -5.49 -3.16 -9.90
N TYR A 26 -4.50 -2.33 -10.26
CA TYR A 26 -4.39 -1.82 -11.63
C TYR A 26 -4.08 -2.93 -12.64
N PHE A 27 -3.07 -3.77 -12.35
CA PHE A 27 -2.67 -4.86 -13.26
C PHE A 27 -3.74 -5.95 -13.38
N GLU A 28 -4.50 -6.20 -12.31
CA GLU A 28 -5.63 -7.14 -12.31
C GLU A 28 -6.76 -6.70 -13.25
N GLN A 29 -6.89 -5.41 -13.55
CA GLN A 29 -7.87 -4.89 -14.54
C GLN A 29 -7.46 -5.17 -16.00
N GLY A 30 -6.29 -5.75 -16.26
CA GLY A 30 -5.83 -6.14 -17.60
C GLY A 30 -4.64 -5.39 -18.24
N PRO A 31 -4.17 -4.21 -17.77
CA PRO A 31 -2.93 -3.61 -18.23
C PRO A 31 -1.73 -4.55 -18.15
N ALA A 32 -0.84 -4.48 -19.14
CA ALA A 32 0.37 -5.28 -19.14
C ALA A 32 1.25 -4.95 -17.93
N ARG A 33 1.59 -5.97 -17.14
CA ARG A 33 2.57 -5.84 -16.07
C ARG A 33 3.97 -5.74 -16.68
N PRO A 34 4.80 -4.78 -16.26
CA PRO A 34 6.21 -4.77 -16.63
C PRO A 34 6.91 -6.07 -16.21
N GLU A 35 7.95 -6.47 -16.95
CA GLU A 35 8.83 -7.55 -16.52
C GLU A 35 9.57 -7.11 -15.25
N LEU A 36 9.39 -7.86 -14.15
CA LEU A 36 9.95 -7.56 -12.85
C LEU A 36 10.52 -8.84 -12.23
N ASP A 37 11.59 -8.70 -11.45
CA ASP A 37 12.10 -9.79 -10.64
C ASP A 37 11.22 -9.99 -9.40
N CYS A 38 10.48 -11.10 -9.38
CA CYS A 38 9.61 -11.50 -8.28
C CYS A 38 10.16 -12.69 -7.48
N SER A 39 11.47 -12.97 -7.59
CA SER A 39 12.10 -14.10 -6.90
C SER A 39 12.22 -13.91 -5.38
N TYR A 40 12.05 -12.68 -4.88
CA TYR A 40 12.18 -12.36 -3.47
C TYR A 40 10.91 -12.70 -2.69
N SER A 41 11.00 -13.63 -1.74
CA SER A 41 9.84 -14.07 -0.95
C SER A 41 9.22 -12.97 -0.09
N ALA A 42 10.01 -11.95 0.28
CA ALA A 42 9.53 -10.75 0.98
C ALA A 42 9.07 -9.63 0.05
N LEU A 43 9.29 -9.74 -1.28
CA LEU A 43 8.91 -8.72 -2.26
C LEU A 43 8.36 -9.35 -3.54
N TRP A 44 7.31 -10.15 -3.41
CA TRP A 44 6.75 -10.93 -4.51
C TRP A 44 6.11 -10.09 -5.63
N ARG A 45 5.90 -8.79 -5.41
CA ARG A 45 5.44 -7.84 -6.46
C ARG A 45 6.55 -7.39 -7.39
N GLY A 46 7.82 -7.49 -6.97
CA GLY A 46 8.98 -7.06 -7.75
C GLY A 46 9.17 -5.54 -7.89
N TYR A 47 8.34 -4.73 -7.21
CA TYR A 47 8.48 -3.27 -7.15
C TYR A 47 8.13 -2.73 -5.76
N ILE A 48 8.56 -1.50 -5.49
CA ILE A 48 8.08 -0.71 -4.36
C ILE A 48 7.51 0.61 -4.91
N ALA A 49 6.26 0.89 -4.57
CA ALA A 49 5.58 2.12 -4.94
C ALA A 49 5.64 3.14 -3.80
N THR A 50 5.54 4.42 -4.17
CA THR A 50 5.37 5.52 -3.23
C THR A 50 4.11 6.28 -3.58
N TRP A 51 3.24 6.40 -2.59
CA TRP A 51 1.94 7.02 -2.69
C TRP A 51 1.90 8.32 -1.91
N ARG A 52 0.91 9.17 -2.22
CA ARG A 52 0.58 10.36 -1.45
C ARG A 52 -0.94 10.47 -1.36
N LEU A 53 -1.45 10.53 -0.14
CA LEU A 53 -2.85 10.85 0.14
C LEU A 53 -2.94 12.33 0.49
N VAL A 54 -3.50 13.12 -0.40
CA VAL A 54 -3.57 14.59 -0.25
C VAL A 54 -4.90 15.09 -0.80
N GLU A 55 -5.54 16.01 -0.07
CA GLU A 55 -6.86 16.59 -0.46
C GLU A 55 -7.92 15.51 -0.76
N GLY A 56 -7.92 14.42 0.02
CA GLY A 56 -8.86 13.31 -0.15
C GLY A 56 -8.62 12.46 -1.40
N ARG A 57 -7.45 12.55 -2.04
CA ARG A 57 -7.11 11.81 -3.25
C ARG A 57 -5.83 11.02 -3.12
N LEU A 58 -5.86 9.79 -3.61
CA LEU A 58 -4.70 8.88 -3.64
C LEU A 58 -3.91 9.08 -4.94
N PHE A 59 -2.63 9.44 -4.83
CA PHE A 59 -1.73 9.58 -5.97
C PHE A 59 -0.56 8.62 -5.88
N LEU A 60 -0.24 7.97 -6.99
CA LEU A 60 1.06 7.32 -7.20
C LEU A 60 2.08 8.39 -7.60
N VAL A 61 3.15 8.55 -6.83
CA VAL A 61 4.14 9.64 -7.02
C VAL A 61 5.53 9.14 -7.36
N TYR A 62 5.85 7.89 -7.04
CA TYR A 62 7.12 7.28 -7.42
C TYR A 62 6.98 5.77 -7.50
N LEU A 63 7.81 5.16 -8.35
CA LEU A 63 7.83 3.73 -8.59
C LEU A 63 9.28 3.33 -8.90
N ARG A 64 9.73 2.23 -8.31
CA ARG A 64 11.07 1.68 -8.54
C ARG A 64 11.06 0.15 -8.53
N PRO A 65 12.01 -0.51 -9.20
CA PRO A 65 12.16 -1.96 -9.05
C PRO A 65 12.49 -2.32 -7.59
N GLY A 66 12.16 -3.56 -7.23
CA GLY A 66 12.50 -4.10 -5.93
C GLY A 66 14.01 -4.19 -5.70
N MET A 67 14.74 -4.57 -6.75
CA MET A 67 16.18 -4.74 -6.78
C MET A 67 16.87 -3.57 -7.51
N ALA A 68 18.07 -3.19 -7.04
CA ALA A 68 18.80 -2.04 -7.57
C ALA A 68 19.28 -2.25 -9.02
N ASP A 69 19.56 -3.49 -9.40
CA ASP A 69 19.91 -3.97 -10.73
C ASP A 69 18.69 -4.40 -11.57
N GLY A 70 17.48 -4.25 -11.01
CA GLY A 70 16.24 -4.53 -11.72
C GLY A 70 16.01 -3.60 -12.93
N PRO A 71 15.10 -3.98 -13.84
CA PRO A 71 14.78 -3.17 -15.01
C PRO A 71 14.30 -1.78 -14.58
N LYS A 72 14.61 -0.78 -15.42
CA LYS A 72 14.23 0.61 -15.14
C LYS A 72 12.70 0.75 -15.07
N LEU A 73 12.19 0.81 -13.85
CA LEU A 73 10.78 1.02 -13.56
C LEU A 73 10.55 2.47 -13.12
N THR A 74 9.63 3.14 -13.80
CA THR A 74 9.21 4.52 -13.50
C THR A 74 7.70 4.64 -13.67
N LEU A 75 7.10 5.75 -13.26
CA LEU A 75 5.69 6.03 -13.54
C LEU A 75 5.39 5.92 -15.04
N GLY A 76 6.27 6.46 -15.91
CA GLY A 76 6.08 6.43 -17.35
C GLY A 76 6.18 5.04 -17.97
N THR A 77 6.77 4.07 -17.27
CA THR A 77 6.81 2.66 -17.70
C THR A 77 5.42 2.03 -17.63
N VAL A 78 4.64 2.38 -16.60
CA VAL A 78 3.28 1.84 -16.37
C VAL A 78 2.20 2.76 -16.92
N PHE A 79 2.42 4.06 -16.85
CA PHE A 79 1.49 5.12 -17.23
C PHE A 79 2.13 6.08 -18.26
N PRO A 80 2.24 5.66 -19.53
CA PRO A 80 2.90 6.48 -20.56
C PRO A 80 2.18 7.82 -20.75
N GLY A 81 2.96 8.90 -20.84
CA GLY A 81 2.44 10.26 -21.07
C GLY A 81 1.76 10.91 -19.87
N GLN A 82 1.66 10.22 -18.72
CA GLN A 82 1.16 10.83 -17.48
C GLN A 82 2.22 11.73 -16.83
N GLY A 83 1.76 12.70 -16.04
CA GLY A 83 2.61 13.69 -15.40
C GLY A 83 3.48 13.14 -14.26
N ARG A 84 3.99 14.05 -13.41
CA ARG A 84 4.87 13.72 -12.27
C ARG A 84 4.18 12.91 -11.15
N ARG A 85 2.86 12.77 -11.21
CA ARG A 85 2.02 11.96 -10.31
C ARG A 85 0.82 11.44 -11.09
N VAL A 86 0.30 10.29 -10.71
CA VAL A 86 -0.86 9.65 -11.34
C VAL A 86 -1.96 9.53 -10.29
N LEU A 87 -3.16 10.06 -10.58
CA LEU A 87 -4.33 9.83 -9.71
C LEU A 87 -4.69 8.35 -9.80
N ALA A 88 -4.88 7.70 -8.66
CA ALA A 88 -5.22 6.28 -8.57
C ALA A 88 -6.71 6.02 -8.89
N SER A 89 -7.21 6.56 -10.00
CA SER A 89 -8.65 6.51 -10.33
C SER A 89 -9.17 5.09 -10.58
N TRP A 90 -8.27 4.14 -10.81
CA TRP A 90 -8.60 2.72 -10.96
C TRP A 90 -8.88 2.02 -9.62
N PHE A 91 -8.45 2.60 -8.49
CA PHE A 91 -8.45 1.92 -7.21
C PHE A 91 -9.72 2.21 -6.41
N THR A 92 -10.41 1.15 -6.02
CA THR A 92 -11.51 1.13 -5.04
C THR A 92 -11.23 0.02 -4.05
N GLY A 93 -11.19 0.33 -2.76
CA GLY A 93 -10.87 -0.62 -1.70
C GLY A 93 -10.30 0.07 -0.45
N SER A 94 -9.92 -0.74 0.53
CA SER A 94 -9.39 -0.27 1.80
C SER A 94 -7.87 -0.07 1.73
N LEU A 95 -7.39 0.99 2.38
CA LEU A 95 -5.98 1.21 2.69
C LEU A 95 -5.78 1.09 4.19
N ARG A 96 -4.76 0.37 4.61
CA ARG A 96 -4.24 0.42 5.97
C ARG A 96 -2.90 1.13 5.98
N ILE A 97 -2.88 2.31 6.61
CA ILE A 97 -1.71 3.17 6.75
C ILE A 97 -1.17 3.00 8.17
N SER A 98 0.01 2.41 8.27
CA SER A 98 0.62 2.04 9.55
C SER A 98 1.72 3.02 9.94
N GLU A 99 1.71 3.42 11.22
CA GLU A 99 2.68 4.35 11.80
C GLU A 99 3.13 3.88 13.20
N GLY A 100 4.36 4.20 13.57
CA GLY A 100 4.91 3.90 14.89
C GLY A 100 5.63 2.56 14.96
N HIS A 101 5.80 2.03 16.16
CA HIS A 101 6.46 0.74 16.36
C HIS A 101 5.53 -0.43 16.00
N CYS A 102 6.11 -1.50 15.45
CA CYS A 102 5.41 -2.77 15.27
C CYS A 102 4.99 -3.30 16.65
N GLN A 103 3.69 -3.53 16.82
CA GLN A 103 3.08 -4.06 18.03
C GLN A 103 3.03 -5.58 18.00
N GLU A 104 2.56 -6.16 16.89
CA GLU A 104 2.31 -7.59 16.79
C GLU A 104 2.57 -8.11 15.38
N TRP A 105 2.99 -9.37 15.30
CA TRP A 105 3.16 -10.11 14.05
C TRP A 105 1.91 -10.97 13.78
N LEU A 106 1.21 -10.69 12.69
CA LEU A 106 -0.07 -11.30 12.31
C LEU A 106 0.10 -12.35 11.20
N GLU A 107 -0.95 -13.13 10.93
CA GLU A 107 -1.00 -14.02 9.76
C GLU A 107 -1.43 -13.26 8.50
N GLY A 108 -0.88 -13.57 7.32
CA GLY A 108 -1.29 -12.99 6.02
C GLY A 108 -0.18 -12.25 5.25
N GLY A 109 -0.53 -11.47 4.23
CA GLY A 109 0.47 -10.83 3.33
C GLY A 109 1.30 -9.71 3.99
N PHE A 110 0.64 -8.81 4.73
CA PHE A 110 1.26 -7.74 5.52
C PHE A 110 1.13 -8.05 7.02
N MET A 111 2.11 -8.78 7.54
CA MET A 111 2.06 -9.45 8.84
C MET A 111 2.35 -8.54 10.04
N ASN A 112 2.25 -7.22 9.94
CA ASN A 112 2.62 -6.32 11.02
C ASN A 112 1.48 -5.36 11.34
N ALA A 113 1.04 -5.32 12.60
CA ALA A 113 0.21 -4.24 13.14
C ALA A 113 1.09 -3.27 13.93
N HIS A 114 0.83 -1.97 13.81
CA HIS A 114 1.60 -0.91 14.45
C HIS A 114 0.75 -0.12 15.46
N GLU A 115 1.42 0.67 16.30
CA GLU A 115 0.79 1.50 17.34
C GLU A 115 -0.40 2.31 16.82
N ARG A 116 -0.27 2.84 15.61
CA ARG A 116 -1.31 3.61 14.96
C ARG A 116 -1.61 3.05 13.58
N GLU A 117 -2.86 2.65 13.40
CA GLU A 117 -3.38 2.18 12.12
C GLU A 117 -4.48 3.14 11.66
N THR A 118 -4.30 3.77 10.52
CA THR A 118 -5.35 4.55 9.86
C THR A 118 -5.95 3.72 8.73
N LEU A 119 -7.24 3.41 8.86
CA LEU A 119 -8.02 2.69 7.87
C LEU A 119 -8.75 3.71 7.01
N VAL A 120 -8.47 3.69 5.70
CA VAL A 120 -9.02 4.62 4.72
C VAL A 120 -9.76 3.84 3.65
N GLU A 121 -11.04 4.13 3.46
CA GLU A 121 -11.83 3.58 2.36
C GLU A 121 -11.69 4.49 1.14
N ILE A 122 -11.33 3.91 0.01
CA ILE A 122 -11.14 4.60 -1.26
C ILE A 122 -12.19 4.14 -2.27
N ALA A 123 -12.79 5.07 -3.00
CA ALA A 123 -13.59 4.82 -4.20
C ALA A 123 -13.02 5.63 -5.37
N GLU A 124 -12.61 4.95 -6.44
CA GLU A 124 -12.05 5.57 -7.65
C GLU A 124 -10.94 6.61 -7.36
N GLY A 125 -10.07 6.28 -6.40
CA GLY A 125 -8.97 7.15 -5.95
C GLY A 125 -9.35 8.25 -4.95
N TRP A 126 -10.61 8.31 -4.51
CA TRP A 126 -11.11 9.28 -3.53
C TRP A 126 -11.38 8.67 -2.16
N VAL A 127 -11.00 9.39 -1.09
CA VAL A 127 -11.37 9.02 0.28
C VAL A 127 -12.88 9.17 0.45
N ILE A 128 -13.53 8.10 0.88
CA ILE A 128 -14.96 8.10 1.24
C ILE A 128 -15.19 7.91 2.74
N SER A 129 -14.24 7.29 3.44
CA SER A 129 -14.27 7.14 4.90
C SER A 129 -12.85 7.01 5.43
N GLU A 130 -12.63 7.46 6.66
CA GLU A 130 -11.36 7.39 7.35
C GLU A 130 -11.61 7.17 8.84
N ARG A 131 -10.85 6.25 9.45
CA ARG A 131 -10.79 6.08 10.91
C ARG A 131 -9.38 5.72 11.35
N THR A 132 -8.93 6.33 12.44
CA THR A 132 -7.63 6.03 13.05
C THR A 132 -7.83 5.26 14.35
N LEU A 133 -6.99 4.25 14.54
CA LEU A 133 -6.97 3.38 15.70
C LEU A 133 -5.64 3.55 16.42
N ASP A 134 -5.71 3.74 17.73
CA ASP A 134 -4.57 3.66 18.64
C ASP A 134 -4.54 2.25 19.23
N LEU A 135 -3.80 1.36 18.58
CA LEU A 135 -3.75 -0.05 18.96
C LEU A 135 -3.03 -0.27 20.28
N ALA A 136 -2.13 0.63 20.66
CA ALA A 136 -1.47 0.59 21.98
C ALA A 136 -2.46 0.82 23.14
N SER A 137 -3.59 1.47 22.85
CA SER A 137 -4.60 1.82 23.85
C SER A 137 -5.77 0.83 23.94
N ILE A 138 -5.81 -0.20 23.08
CA ILE A 138 -6.90 -1.20 23.07
C ILE A 138 -6.37 -2.63 23.07
N PRO A 139 -7.03 -3.58 23.79
CA PRO A 139 -6.61 -4.97 23.78
C PRO A 139 -6.79 -5.58 22.39
N MET A 140 -5.91 -6.51 22.00
CA MET A 140 -5.94 -7.17 20.69
C MET A 140 -7.28 -7.82 20.35
N ALA A 141 -8.02 -8.33 21.33
CA ALA A 141 -9.37 -8.90 21.13
C ALA A 141 -10.43 -7.87 20.65
N ALA A 142 -10.12 -6.57 20.75
CA ALA A 142 -10.94 -5.48 20.26
C ALA A 142 -10.41 -4.88 18.93
N TRP A 143 -9.35 -5.44 18.36
CA TRP A 143 -8.83 -4.99 17.07
C TRP A 143 -9.80 -5.35 15.95
N PRO A 144 -10.00 -4.46 14.96
CA PRO A 144 -10.89 -4.73 13.85
C PRO A 144 -10.29 -5.74 12.87
N ALA A 145 -11.15 -6.50 12.17
CA ALA A 145 -10.75 -7.57 11.26
C ALA A 145 -9.81 -7.08 10.13
N GLU A 146 -10.01 -5.84 9.69
CA GLU A 146 -9.19 -5.15 8.68
C GLU A 146 -7.73 -4.99 9.12
N VAL A 147 -7.48 -4.93 10.43
CA VAL A 147 -6.12 -4.95 11.01
C VAL A 147 -5.63 -6.40 11.16
N MET A 148 -6.49 -7.34 11.51
CA MET A 148 -6.10 -8.74 11.79
C MET A 148 -5.67 -9.54 10.55
N GLY A 149 -5.87 -9.02 9.34
CA GLY A 149 -5.48 -9.68 8.09
C GLY A 149 -6.62 -10.43 7.38
N ASP A 150 -7.79 -10.49 8.01
CA ASP A 150 -9.02 -11.10 7.48
C ASP A 150 -9.69 -10.13 6.47
N GLY A 151 -9.16 -10.06 5.24
CA GLY A 151 -9.80 -9.23 4.20
C GLY A 151 -8.96 -8.88 2.99
N TRP A 152 -7.70 -9.28 2.93
CA TRP A 152 -6.83 -9.03 1.78
C TRP A 152 -6.84 -10.25 0.84
N ALA A 153 -7.96 -10.43 0.15
CA ALA A 153 -8.13 -11.36 -0.96
C ALA A 153 -8.67 -10.61 -2.18
#